data_AF-A0A8J6EXY8-F1
#
_entry.id   AF-A0A8J6EXY8-F1
#
_cell.length_a   1.000
_cell.length_b   1.000
_cell.length_c   1.000
_cell.angle_alpha   90.00
_cell.angle_beta   90.00
_cell.angle_gamma   90.00
#
_symmetry.space_group_name_H-M   'P 1'
#
loop_
_entity.id
_entity.type
_entity.pdbx_description
1 polymer ?
#
loop_
_entity_poly.entity_id
_entity_poly.type
_entity_poly.pdbx_seq_one_letter_code
_entity_poly.pdbx_strand_id
1 'polypeptide(L)'
;MKLSLALHRPALAYSMTTLGAGMMNSIFNFYYVKLFLNRYKISEGAFHQAQVVFMIWNAINDPLFGYIQDNSKTGFCSIRRHSILYGAPFYALAFLLPWFPWKDYTEGEWLSGVHLLIALCVFDGLLTFVLLAQCALFAEISTRHESRLQLIKYNQIASLLGSSSILFCGLVSDNMENFPSFQTFTVFVAVLSTACMCYTGVFGISQYEQQEKLVESSGKSETSLSWAAVLSLTKQILTQKNFLLFVSMNFFQVFHSTFCSNFMIIFADNLIPKDALPSFVRSIMYGAGFMFPQLLVLSSHSLLSSIGYYKVILYAFYVEAISAVLMLLTGPQHFYILAAFLITNM
;
A
#
# COMPACT_ATOMS: atom_id res chain seq x y z
N MET A 1 29.54 -17.30 15.89
CA MET A 1 28.69 -16.58 14.91
C MET A 1 28.39 -15.20 15.47
N LYS A 2 29.29 -14.22 15.23
CA LYS A 2 29.10 -12.84 15.70
C LYS A 2 28.10 -12.18 14.76
N LEU A 3 26.86 -12.01 15.22
CA LEU A 3 25.85 -11.20 14.56
C LEU A 3 26.27 -9.73 14.77
N SER A 4 27.25 -9.23 14.00
CA SER A 4 27.48 -7.79 13.98
C SER A 4 26.27 -7.17 13.28
N LEU A 5 25.37 -6.61 14.08
CA LEU A 5 24.26 -5.77 13.65
C LEU A 5 24.83 -4.43 13.12
N ALA A 6 25.74 -4.51 12.14
CA ALA A 6 26.24 -3.36 11.42
C ALA A 6 25.06 -2.85 10.61
N LEU A 7 24.40 -1.81 11.12
CA LEU A 7 23.22 -1.20 10.52
C LEU A 7 23.53 -0.85 9.05
N HIS A 8 22.91 -1.58 8.12
CA HIS A 8 23.14 -1.34 6.69
C HIS A 8 22.42 -0.03 6.31
N ARG A 9 23.12 1.10 6.43
CA ARG A 9 22.56 2.45 6.28
C ARG A 9 21.74 2.63 4.99
N PRO A 10 22.16 2.12 3.82
CA PRO A 10 21.31 2.18 2.60
C PRO A 10 20.01 1.39 2.71
N ALA A 11 20.02 0.25 3.41
CA ALA A 11 18.82 -0.57 3.59
C ALA A 11 17.84 0.07 4.57
N LEU A 12 18.37 0.68 5.64
CA LEU A 12 17.59 1.49 6.57
C LEU A 12 16.96 2.69 5.85
N ALA A 13 17.76 3.45 5.10
CA ALA A 13 17.28 4.61 4.35
C ALA A 13 16.19 4.21 3.35
N TYR A 14 16.39 3.15 2.57
CA TYR A 14 15.37 2.60 1.68
C TYR A 14 14.07 2.27 2.43
N SER A 15 14.19 1.56 3.56
CA SER A 15 13.03 1.05 4.30
C SER A 15 12.21 2.15 4.98
N MET A 16 12.78 3.36 5.16
CA MET A 16 12.01 4.50 5.65
C MET A 16 10.90 4.93 4.68
N THR A 17 11.08 4.75 3.37
CA THR A 17 9.99 4.99 2.40
C THR A 17 8.88 3.95 2.58
N THR A 18 9.25 2.67 2.75
CA THR A 18 8.29 1.59 3.07
C THR A 18 7.50 1.90 4.33
N LEU A 19 8.16 2.39 5.38
CA LEU A 19 7.51 2.80 6.63
C LEU A 19 6.51 3.95 6.38
N GLY A 20 6.96 5.04 5.77
CA GLY A 20 6.12 6.21 5.50
C GLY A 20 4.93 5.89 4.59
N ALA A 21 5.17 5.23 3.46
CA ALA A 21 4.13 4.83 2.54
C ALA A 21 3.18 3.82 3.18
N GLY A 22 3.72 2.87 3.96
CA GLY A 22 2.94 1.87 4.68
C GLY A 22 1.97 2.51 5.68
N MET A 23 2.40 3.49 6.46
CA MET A 23 1.52 4.18 7.42
C MET A 23 0.34 4.87 6.74
N MET A 24 0.59 5.62 5.66
CA MET A 24 -0.45 6.36 4.94
C MET A 24 -1.39 5.42 4.19
N ASN A 25 -0.87 4.42 3.46
CA ASN A 25 -1.69 3.44 2.74
C ASN A 25 -2.59 2.63 3.69
N SER A 26 -2.06 2.21 4.83
CA SER A 26 -2.83 1.43 5.81
C SER A 26 -4.03 2.22 6.32
N ILE A 27 -3.82 3.48 6.73
CA ILE A 27 -4.92 4.35 7.18
C ILE A 27 -5.88 4.67 6.03
N PHE A 28 -5.35 4.99 4.85
CA PHE A 28 -6.17 5.34 3.69
C PHE A 28 -7.11 4.19 3.35
N ASN A 29 -6.59 3.01 3.04
CA ASN A 29 -7.38 1.84 2.65
C ASN A 29 -8.42 1.49 3.72
N PHE A 30 -8.04 1.51 5.00
CA PHE A 30 -8.95 1.10 6.07
C PHE A 30 -10.09 2.09 6.36
N TYR A 31 -9.85 3.40 6.27
CA TYR A 31 -10.83 4.42 6.71
C TYR A 31 -11.57 5.15 5.60
N TYR A 32 -11.05 5.23 4.37
CA TYR A 32 -11.63 6.13 3.36
C TYR A 32 -13.09 5.75 3.00
N VAL A 33 -13.39 4.46 2.85
CA VAL A 33 -14.76 4.03 2.52
C VAL A 33 -15.74 4.38 3.64
N LYS A 34 -15.37 4.09 4.89
CA LYS A 34 -16.20 4.46 6.06
C LYS A 34 -16.40 5.97 6.15
N LEU A 35 -15.37 6.76 5.87
CA LEU A 35 -15.49 8.22 5.86
C LEU A 35 -16.53 8.69 4.85
N PHE A 36 -16.41 8.28 3.59
CA PHE A 36 -17.29 8.78 2.54
C PHE A 36 -18.73 8.24 2.68
N LEU A 37 -18.91 6.97 3.05
CA LEU A 37 -20.23 6.38 3.23
C LEU A 37 -20.93 6.86 4.51
N ASN A 38 -20.25 6.83 5.66
CA ASN A 38 -20.92 7.07 6.96
C ASN A 38 -20.86 8.53 7.39
N ARG A 39 -19.74 9.24 7.12
CA ARG A 39 -19.55 10.62 7.58
C ARG A 39 -19.98 11.64 6.55
N TYR A 40 -19.54 11.50 5.29
CA TYR A 40 -19.92 12.43 4.21
C TYR A 40 -21.22 12.04 3.52
N LYS A 41 -21.77 10.85 3.82
CA LYS A 41 -23.07 10.38 3.33
C LYS A 41 -23.22 10.54 1.82
N ILE A 42 -22.17 10.11 1.10
CA ILE A 42 -22.16 10.06 -0.36
C ILE A 42 -23.32 9.19 -0.87
N SER A 43 -23.95 9.60 -1.98
CA SER A 43 -24.95 8.75 -2.62
C SER A 43 -24.28 7.51 -3.23
N GLU A 44 -25.00 6.39 -3.20
CA GLU A 44 -24.52 5.12 -3.76
C GLU A 44 -24.13 5.28 -5.25
N GLY A 45 -24.94 6.01 -6.03
CA GLY A 45 -24.63 6.29 -7.44
C GLY A 45 -23.33 7.06 -7.63
N ALA A 46 -23.08 8.10 -6.83
CA ALA A 46 -21.85 8.89 -6.93
C ALA A 46 -20.62 8.10 -6.47
N PHE A 47 -20.75 7.25 -5.45
CA PHE A 47 -19.67 6.36 -5.00
C PHE A 47 -19.26 5.40 -6.11
N HIS A 48 -20.21 4.70 -6.73
CA HIS A 48 -19.92 3.76 -7.83
C HIS A 48 -19.31 4.48 -9.04
N GLN A 49 -19.83 5.65 -9.40
CA GLN A 49 -19.26 6.45 -10.49
C GLN A 49 -17.80 6.83 -10.19
N ALA A 50 -17.50 7.29 -8.97
CA ALA A 50 -16.14 7.62 -8.57
C ALA A 50 -15.21 6.40 -8.63
N GLN A 51 -15.66 5.22 -8.19
CA GLN A 51 -14.88 3.97 -8.28
C GLN A 51 -14.58 3.57 -9.73
N VAL A 52 -15.56 3.65 -10.64
CA VAL A 52 -15.35 3.31 -12.06
C VAL A 52 -14.35 4.26 -12.71
N VAL A 53 -14.48 5.56 -12.47
CA VAL A 53 -13.53 6.56 -13.01
C VAL A 53 -12.14 6.33 -12.41
N PHE A 54 -12.06 6.03 -11.11
CA PHE A 54 -10.81 5.70 -10.44
C PHE A 54 -10.13 4.46 -11.05
N MET A 55 -10.88 3.39 -11.36
CA MET A 55 -10.33 2.21 -12.02
C MET A 55 -9.72 2.53 -13.40
N ILE A 56 -10.39 3.39 -14.19
CA ILE A 56 -9.88 3.84 -15.49
C ILE A 56 -8.61 4.67 -15.30
N TRP A 57 -8.62 5.59 -14.32
CA TRP A 57 -7.45 6.39 -13.97
C TRP A 57 -6.27 5.51 -13.59
N ASN A 58 -6.44 4.60 -12.63
CA ASN A 58 -5.39 3.70 -12.14
C ASN A 58 -4.77 2.86 -13.27
N ALA A 59 -5.60 2.33 -14.19
CA ALA A 59 -5.12 1.57 -15.34
C ALA A 59 -4.25 2.39 -16.33
N ILE A 60 -4.47 3.70 -16.41
CA ILE A 60 -3.67 4.63 -17.25
C ILE A 60 -2.45 5.14 -16.49
N ASN A 61 -2.64 5.44 -15.21
CA ASN A 61 -1.70 6.05 -14.30
C ASN A 61 -0.40 5.23 -14.16
N ASP A 62 -0.55 3.93 -13.91
CA ASP A 62 0.58 3.00 -13.69
C ASP A 62 1.58 2.94 -14.87
N PRO A 63 1.17 2.65 -16.12
CA PRO A 63 2.10 2.65 -17.24
C PRO A 63 2.62 4.05 -17.58
N LEU A 64 1.80 5.09 -17.40
CA LEU A 64 2.19 6.47 -17.72
C LEU A 64 3.33 6.94 -16.82
N PHE A 65 3.19 6.81 -15.50
CA PHE A 65 4.25 7.22 -14.58
C PHE A 65 5.50 6.36 -14.71
N GLY A 66 5.36 5.05 -14.97
CA GLY A 66 6.50 4.20 -15.29
C GLY A 66 7.30 4.74 -16.49
N TYR A 67 6.61 5.04 -17.59
CA TYR A 67 7.24 5.61 -18.79
C TYR A 67 7.88 6.98 -18.54
N ILE A 68 7.18 7.88 -17.85
CA ILE A 68 7.70 9.22 -17.53
C ILE A 68 8.98 9.10 -16.71
N GLN A 69 9.00 8.22 -15.72
CA GLN A 69 10.13 8.08 -14.82
C GLN A 69 11.35 7.44 -15.50
N ASP A 70 11.12 6.53 -16.45
CA ASP A 70 12.19 5.85 -17.17
C ASP A 70 12.75 6.67 -18.35
N ASN A 71 11.94 7.52 -18.99
CA ASN A 71 12.35 8.27 -20.19
C ASN A 71 12.60 9.77 -19.94
N SER A 72 12.33 10.28 -18.73
CA SER A 72 12.57 11.69 -18.42
C SER A 72 14.06 11.99 -18.26
N LYS A 73 14.58 12.84 -19.15
CA LYS A 73 15.94 13.40 -19.07
C LYS A 73 16.13 14.43 -17.94
N THR A 74 15.06 14.82 -17.27
CA THR A 74 15.13 15.76 -16.15
C THR A 74 15.65 15.03 -14.90
N GLY A 75 16.72 15.54 -14.29
CA GLY A 75 17.38 14.93 -13.12
C GLY A 75 16.47 14.69 -11.89
N PHE A 76 15.31 15.34 -11.84
CA PHE A 76 14.27 15.10 -10.84
C PHE A 76 13.59 13.71 -10.95
N CYS A 77 13.28 13.29 -12.18
CA CYS A 77 12.63 12.00 -12.46
C CYS A 77 13.65 10.90 -12.78
N SER A 78 14.79 11.25 -13.39
CA SER A 78 15.87 10.31 -13.72
C SER A 78 16.50 9.72 -12.46
N ILE A 79 16.71 10.56 -11.44
CA ILE A 79 17.28 10.12 -10.15
C ILE A 79 16.13 9.68 -9.24
N ARG A 80 15.97 8.36 -9.10
CA ARG A 80 14.85 7.72 -8.36
C ARG A 80 14.67 8.25 -6.94
N ARG A 81 15.79 8.48 -6.25
CA ARG A 81 15.80 9.06 -4.90
C ARG A 81 15.23 10.48 -4.84
N HIS A 82 15.48 11.31 -5.86
CA HIS A 82 14.91 12.66 -5.92
C HIS A 82 13.41 12.61 -6.20
N SER A 83 12.95 11.67 -7.04
CA SER A 83 11.52 11.46 -7.26
C SER A 83 10.78 11.15 -5.94
N ILE A 84 11.38 10.32 -5.07
CA ILE A 84 10.84 10.05 -3.73
C ILE A 84 10.90 11.32 -2.87
N LEU A 85 12.04 12.01 -2.81
CA LEU A 85 12.24 13.19 -1.97
C LEU A 85 11.20 14.29 -2.26
N TYR A 86 11.01 14.60 -3.53
CA TYR A 86 10.11 15.66 -3.94
C TYR A 86 8.66 15.20 -4.09
N GLY A 87 8.42 13.92 -4.38
CA GLY A 87 7.09 13.34 -4.40
C GLY A 87 6.47 13.21 -3.01
N ALA A 88 7.29 13.02 -1.97
CA ALA A 88 6.82 12.77 -0.61
C ALA A 88 5.92 13.87 -0.02
N PRO A 89 6.25 15.17 -0.08
CA PRO A 89 5.36 16.22 0.40
C PRO A 89 4.01 16.24 -0.34
N PHE A 90 4.01 16.05 -1.66
CA PHE A 90 2.77 16.00 -2.44
C PHE A 90 1.95 14.77 -2.08
N TYR A 91 2.59 13.62 -1.92
CA TYR A 91 1.91 12.38 -1.52
C TYR A 91 1.27 12.51 -0.13
N ALA A 92 1.95 13.16 0.82
CA ALA A 92 1.40 13.46 2.13
C ALA A 92 0.21 14.45 2.06
N LEU A 93 0.27 15.47 1.21
CA LEU A 93 -0.86 16.38 0.98
C LEU A 93 -2.06 15.64 0.34
N ALA A 94 -1.80 14.75 -0.61
CA ALA A 94 -2.82 13.92 -1.23
C ALA A 94 -3.48 12.97 -0.24
N PHE A 95 -2.69 12.39 0.66
CA PHE A 95 -3.20 11.59 1.78
C PHE A 95 -4.13 12.40 2.68
N LEU A 96 -3.87 13.70 2.93
CA LEU A 96 -4.72 14.53 3.78
C LEU A 96 -6.04 14.96 3.10
N LEU A 97 -6.08 15.00 1.78
CA LEU A 97 -7.21 15.47 0.98
C LEU A 97 -8.57 14.87 1.38
N PRO A 98 -8.76 13.54 1.55
CA PRO A 98 -10.04 12.96 1.95
C PRO A 98 -10.47 13.36 3.36
N TRP A 99 -9.53 13.51 4.30
CA TRP A 99 -9.84 13.66 5.73
C TRP A 99 -10.40 15.02 6.13
N PHE A 100 -10.31 16.01 5.23
CA PHE A 100 -10.87 17.35 5.44
C PHE A 100 -12.03 17.59 4.48
N PRO A 101 -13.26 17.85 4.98
CA PRO A 101 -14.40 18.13 4.13
C PRO A 101 -14.19 19.46 3.40
N TRP A 102 -14.55 19.52 2.12
CA TRP A 102 -14.48 20.78 1.36
C TRP A 102 -15.63 21.73 1.70
N LYS A 103 -16.71 21.18 2.24
CA LYS A 103 -17.93 21.87 2.66
C LYS A 103 -18.68 20.97 3.64
N ASP A 104 -19.58 21.55 4.43
CA ASP A 104 -20.63 20.78 5.09
C ASP A 104 -21.55 20.15 4.03
N TYR A 105 -21.35 18.85 3.79
CA TYR A 105 -22.12 18.10 2.80
C TYR A 105 -23.55 17.84 3.28
N THR A 106 -24.51 18.04 2.39
CA THR A 106 -25.87 17.51 2.54
C THR A 106 -25.93 16.06 2.03
N GLU A 107 -26.87 15.27 2.52
CA GLU A 107 -26.98 13.86 2.15
C GLU A 107 -27.17 13.69 0.64
N GLY A 108 -26.31 12.88 0.01
CA GLY A 108 -26.38 12.60 -1.43
C GLY A 108 -25.88 13.73 -2.35
N GLU A 109 -25.23 14.77 -1.82
CA GLU A 109 -24.69 15.87 -2.62
C GLU A 109 -23.57 15.40 -3.57
N TRP A 110 -23.66 15.76 -4.86
CA TRP A 110 -22.70 15.34 -5.90
C TRP A 110 -21.25 15.73 -5.62
N LEU A 111 -21.05 16.83 -4.88
CA LEU A 111 -19.73 17.35 -4.54
C LEU A 111 -18.92 16.36 -3.68
N SER A 112 -19.59 15.56 -2.84
CA SER A 112 -18.94 14.50 -2.05
C SER A 112 -18.35 13.40 -2.95
N GLY A 113 -19.00 13.10 -4.08
CA GLY A 113 -18.48 12.18 -5.09
C GLY A 113 -17.29 12.73 -5.87
N VAL A 114 -17.31 14.02 -6.18
CA VAL A 114 -16.15 14.69 -6.82
C VAL A 114 -14.96 14.79 -5.84
N HIS A 115 -15.23 15.03 -4.56
CA HIS A 115 -14.21 14.99 -3.50
C HIS A 115 -13.58 13.60 -3.41
N LEU A 116 -14.39 12.53 -3.37
CA LEU A 116 -13.90 11.15 -3.38
C LEU A 116 -13.04 10.86 -4.61
N LEU A 117 -13.53 11.22 -5.79
CA LEU A 117 -12.84 10.97 -7.05
C LEU A 117 -11.47 11.64 -7.08
N ILE A 118 -11.40 12.93 -6.72
CA ILE A 118 -10.13 13.68 -6.70
C ILE A 118 -9.20 13.11 -5.63
N ALA A 119 -9.72 12.74 -4.45
CA ALA A 119 -8.92 12.11 -3.41
C ALA A 119 -8.29 10.79 -3.89
N LEU A 120 -9.08 9.91 -4.50
CA LEU A 120 -8.61 8.62 -5.01
C LEU A 120 -7.56 8.81 -6.12
N CYS A 121 -7.86 9.60 -7.15
CA CYS A 121 -6.95 9.78 -8.29
C CYS A 121 -5.63 10.44 -7.90
N VAL A 122 -5.67 11.47 -7.04
CA VAL A 122 -4.46 12.19 -6.62
C VAL A 122 -3.63 11.33 -5.65
N PHE A 123 -4.27 10.64 -4.71
CA PHE A 123 -3.57 9.74 -3.78
C PHE A 123 -2.90 8.57 -4.53
N ASP A 124 -3.64 7.89 -5.40
CA ASP A 124 -3.12 6.79 -6.22
C ASP A 124 -2.06 7.25 -7.21
N GLY A 125 -2.27 8.39 -7.88
CA GLY A 125 -1.30 9.04 -8.75
C GLY A 125 0.07 9.17 -8.10
N LEU A 126 0.09 9.77 -6.90
CA LEU A 126 1.32 10.04 -6.18
C LEU A 126 1.88 8.79 -5.47
N LEU A 127 1.02 7.87 -5.05
CA LEU A 127 1.43 6.55 -4.58
C LEU A 127 2.21 5.81 -5.66
N THR A 128 1.64 5.69 -6.87
CA THR A 128 2.28 5.05 -8.03
C THR A 128 3.62 5.71 -8.34
N PHE A 129 3.68 7.05 -8.38
CA PHE A 129 4.92 7.79 -8.63
C PHE A 129 6.02 7.48 -7.60
N VAL A 130 5.69 7.48 -6.30
CA VAL A 130 6.67 7.18 -5.23
C VAL A 130 7.05 5.70 -5.22
N LEU A 131 6.07 4.81 -5.38
CA LEU A 131 6.27 3.36 -5.33
C LEU A 131 7.13 2.86 -6.50
N LEU A 132 6.90 3.35 -7.72
CA LEU A 132 7.73 3.01 -8.88
C LEU A 132 9.18 3.43 -8.66
N ALA A 133 9.41 4.63 -8.15
CA ALA A 133 10.74 5.09 -7.75
C ALA A 133 11.37 4.21 -6.68
N GLN A 134 10.59 3.77 -5.70
CA GLN A 134 11.03 2.87 -4.67
C GLN A 134 11.38 1.47 -5.22
N CYS A 135 10.61 0.95 -6.17
CA CYS A 135 10.88 -0.33 -6.83
C CYS A 135 12.16 -0.27 -7.69
N ALA A 136 12.36 0.82 -8.44
CA ALA A 136 13.60 1.03 -9.20
C ALA A 136 14.81 1.13 -8.27
N LEU A 137 14.70 1.91 -7.19
CA LEU A 137 15.75 2.06 -6.19
C LEU A 137 16.10 0.73 -5.50
N PHE A 138 15.12 -0.17 -5.31
CA PHE A 138 15.37 -1.52 -4.80
C PHE A 138 16.32 -2.29 -5.71
N ALA A 139 16.03 -2.30 -7.01
CA ALA A 139 16.82 -3.03 -7.99
C ALA A 139 18.26 -2.48 -8.07
N GLU A 140 18.43 -1.16 -7.97
CA GLU A 140 19.75 -0.52 -8.00
C GLU A 140 20.59 -0.78 -6.74
N ILE A 141 19.99 -0.77 -5.54
CA ILE A 141 20.71 -1.01 -4.28
C ILE A 141 21.02 -2.50 -4.09
N SER A 142 20.21 -3.40 -4.65
CA SER A 142 20.25 -4.85 -4.36
C SER A 142 21.03 -5.71 -5.37
N THR A 143 22.19 -5.21 -5.85
CA THR A 143 23.02 -5.93 -6.84
C THR A 143 23.56 -7.28 -6.35
N ARG A 144 23.76 -7.44 -5.03
CA ARG A 144 24.23 -8.69 -4.40
C ARG A 144 23.09 -9.43 -3.70
N HIS A 145 23.10 -10.76 -3.80
CA HIS A 145 22.08 -11.62 -3.19
C HIS A 145 21.95 -11.43 -1.67
N GLU A 146 23.06 -11.35 -0.94
CA GLU A 146 23.04 -11.13 0.52
C GLU A 146 22.47 -9.75 0.90
N SER A 147 22.85 -8.70 0.17
CA SER A 147 22.33 -7.34 0.36
C SER A 147 20.82 -7.28 0.09
N ARG A 148 20.34 -8.03 -0.92
CA ARG A 148 18.91 -8.15 -1.23
C ARG A 148 18.12 -8.77 -0.08
N LEU A 149 18.63 -9.86 0.51
CA LEU A 149 17.97 -10.52 1.64
C LEU A 149 17.90 -9.61 2.88
N GLN A 150 18.96 -8.85 3.16
CA GLN A 150 18.94 -7.87 4.24
C GLN A 150 17.88 -6.79 3.97
N LEU A 151 17.87 -6.21 2.77
CA LEU A 151 16.93 -5.14 2.41
C LEU A 151 15.47 -5.58 2.52
N ILE A 152 15.15 -6.81 2.07
CA ILE A 152 13.82 -7.41 2.23
C ILE A 152 13.42 -7.51 3.72
N LYS A 153 14.33 -7.93 4.61
CA LYS A 153 14.04 -8.02 6.05
C LYS A 153 13.76 -6.66 6.67
N TYR A 154 14.57 -5.64 6.34
CA TYR A 154 14.34 -4.28 6.83
C TYR A 154 13.01 -3.72 6.32
N ASN A 155 12.69 -3.93 5.04
CA ASN A 155 11.40 -3.54 4.48
C ASN A 155 10.23 -4.21 5.18
N GLN A 156 10.35 -5.51 5.45
CA GLN A 156 9.26 -6.24 6.08
C GLN A 156 9.00 -5.75 7.52
N ILE A 157 10.05 -5.38 8.27
CA ILE A 157 9.91 -4.72 9.58
C ILE A 157 9.28 -3.33 9.42
N ALA A 158 9.70 -2.57 8.41
CA ALA A 158 9.13 -1.26 8.11
C ALA A 158 7.65 -1.34 7.72
N SER A 159 7.24 -2.34 6.93
CA SER A 159 5.84 -2.62 6.60
C SER A 159 5.03 -2.98 7.84
N LEU A 160 5.58 -3.80 8.73
CA LEU A 160 4.93 -4.14 10.00
C LEU A 160 4.70 -2.88 10.86
N LEU A 161 5.73 -2.05 11.05
CA LEU A 161 5.61 -0.79 11.79
C LEU A 161 4.66 0.18 11.09
N GLY A 162 4.68 0.25 9.76
CA GLY A 162 3.78 1.06 8.96
C GLY A 162 2.32 0.66 9.17
N SER A 163 2.04 -0.65 9.09
CA SER A 163 0.71 -1.23 9.27
C SER A 163 0.15 -1.03 10.68
N SER A 164 1.03 -0.90 11.70
CA SER A 164 0.62 -0.61 13.07
C SER A 164 -0.02 0.77 13.24
N SER A 165 0.11 1.67 12.24
CA SER A 165 -0.53 2.99 12.25
C SER A 165 -2.05 2.92 12.45
N ILE A 166 -2.70 1.86 11.94
CA ILE A 166 -4.14 1.64 12.09
C ILE A 166 -4.51 1.41 13.56
N LEU A 167 -3.71 0.60 14.28
CA LEU A 167 -3.94 0.34 15.70
C LEU A 167 -3.89 1.64 16.49
N PHE A 168 -2.84 2.43 16.31
CA PHE A 168 -2.68 3.71 17.02
C PHE A 168 -3.75 4.73 16.59
N CYS A 169 -4.10 4.78 15.31
CA CYS A 169 -5.17 5.63 14.80
C CYS A 169 -6.51 5.26 15.47
N GLY A 170 -6.83 3.96 15.55
CA GLY A 170 -8.03 3.46 16.21
C GLY A 170 -8.07 3.79 17.70
N LEU A 171 -6.93 3.67 18.41
CA LEU A 171 -6.83 4.01 19.83
C LEU A 171 -6.98 5.51 20.11
N VAL A 172 -6.41 6.38 19.26
CA VAL A 172 -6.44 7.84 19.46
C VAL A 172 -7.77 8.45 19.02
N SER A 173 -8.35 7.95 17.93
CA SER A 173 -9.59 8.48 17.34
C SER A 173 -10.86 7.77 17.75
N ASP A 174 -10.74 6.72 18.56
CA ASP A 174 -11.84 5.80 18.88
C ASP A 174 -12.51 5.26 17.60
N ASN A 175 -11.69 4.74 16.67
CA ASN A 175 -12.11 4.21 15.37
C ASN A 175 -12.98 5.18 14.54
N MET A 176 -12.56 6.45 14.50
CA MET A 176 -13.23 7.56 13.80
C MET A 176 -14.49 8.13 14.49
N GLU A 177 -14.79 7.75 15.74
CA GLU A 177 -15.85 8.42 16.51
C GLU A 177 -15.44 9.84 16.92
N ASN A 178 -14.18 10.04 17.34
CA ASN A 178 -13.60 11.35 17.62
C ASN A 178 -12.89 11.92 16.38
N PHE A 179 -13.67 12.55 15.50
CA PHE A 179 -13.17 13.05 14.21
C PHE A 179 -12.01 14.09 14.32
N PRO A 180 -12.02 15.07 15.24
CA PRO A 180 -10.89 16.00 15.38
C PRO A 180 -9.58 15.30 15.79
N SER A 181 -9.67 14.29 16.67
CA SER A 181 -8.53 13.46 17.06
C SER A 181 -8.01 12.64 15.88
N PHE A 182 -8.93 12.08 15.07
CA PHE A 182 -8.58 11.40 13.81
C PHE A 182 -7.81 12.33 12.87
N GLN A 183 -8.35 13.52 12.59
CA GLN A 183 -7.71 14.50 11.70
C GLN A 183 -6.32 14.89 12.22
N THR A 184 -6.19 15.18 13.51
CA THR A 184 -4.90 15.52 14.14
C THR A 184 -3.89 14.37 13.98
N PHE A 185 -4.32 13.13 14.18
CA PHE A 185 -3.48 11.95 13.99
C PHE A 185 -3.07 11.76 12.52
N THR A 186 -3.97 11.97 11.56
CA THR A 186 -3.63 11.89 10.13
C THR A 186 -2.60 12.95 9.72
N VAL A 187 -2.71 14.18 10.24
CA VAL A 187 -1.70 15.23 10.02
C VAL A 187 -0.35 14.82 10.60
N PHE A 188 -0.33 14.28 11.82
CA PHE A 188 0.89 13.75 12.42
C PHE A 188 1.52 12.64 11.56
N VAL A 189 0.72 11.69 11.09
CA VAL A 189 1.18 10.61 10.20
C VAL A 189 1.71 11.14 8.87
N ALA A 190 1.07 12.15 8.28
CA ALA A 190 1.51 12.78 7.04
C ALA A 190 2.88 13.44 7.20
N VAL A 191 3.09 14.19 8.29
CA VAL A 191 4.38 14.84 8.60
C VAL A 191 5.46 13.78 8.85
N LEU A 192 5.16 12.76 9.66
CA LEU A 192 6.11 11.70 9.96
C LEU A 192 6.49 10.91 8.70
N SER A 193 5.51 10.57 7.85
CA SER A 193 5.73 9.86 6.60
C SER A 193 6.59 10.67 5.63
N THR A 194 6.32 11.98 5.53
CA THR A 194 7.15 12.91 4.74
C THR A 194 8.58 12.90 5.26
N ALA A 195 8.80 13.01 6.57
CA ALA A 195 10.14 12.97 7.16
C ALA A 195 10.87 11.65 6.85
N CYS A 196 10.18 10.51 6.95
CA CYS A 196 10.72 9.19 6.61
C CYS A 196 11.12 9.09 5.13
N MET A 197 10.27 9.55 4.21
CA MET A 197 10.59 9.52 2.77
C MET A 197 11.68 10.52 2.39
N CYS A 198 11.68 11.71 2.99
CA CYS A 198 12.76 12.69 2.82
C CYS A 198 14.10 12.13 3.32
N TYR A 199 14.10 11.35 4.40
CA TYR A 199 15.30 10.64 4.86
C TYR A 199 15.81 9.66 3.80
N THR A 200 14.93 8.87 3.16
CA THR A 200 15.32 8.06 1.99
C THR A 200 15.87 8.93 0.86
N GLY A 201 15.20 10.04 0.57
CA GLY A 201 15.59 11.03 -0.41
C GLY A 201 16.98 11.63 -0.18
N VAL A 202 17.44 11.78 1.06
CA VAL A 202 18.74 12.36 1.38
C VAL A 202 19.83 11.28 1.52
N PHE A 203 19.51 10.13 2.09
CA PHE A 203 20.51 9.12 2.48
C PHE A 203 20.50 7.84 1.64
N GLY A 204 19.50 7.64 0.78
CA GLY A 204 19.35 6.47 -0.09
C GLY A 204 20.23 6.49 -1.33
N ILE A 205 21.50 6.90 -1.22
CA ILE A 205 22.41 7.04 -2.36
C ILE A 205 22.64 5.65 -2.99
N SER A 206 22.28 5.54 -4.27
CA SER A 206 22.47 4.36 -5.10
C SER A 206 23.87 4.33 -5.71
N GLN A 207 24.44 3.13 -5.89
CA GLN A 207 25.70 2.96 -6.63
C GLN A 207 25.53 3.34 -8.12
N TYR A 208 24.31 3.25 -8.66
CA TYR A 208 23.99 3.65 -10.02
C TYR A 208 24.12 5.17 -10.21
N GLU A 209 23.69 5.98 -9.24
CA GLU A 209 23.85 7.45 -9.27
C GLU A 209 25.35 7.85 -9.32
N GLN A 210 26.25 7.05 -8.73
CA GLN A 210 27.70 7.27 -8.85
C GLN A 210 28.24 6.89 -10.23
N GLN A 211 27.67 5.85 -10.85
CA GLN A 211 28.10 5.32 -12.14
C GLN A 211 27.55 6.17 -13.30
N GLU A 212 26.32 6.68 -13.19
CA GLU A 212 25.69 7.59 -14.14
C GLU A 212 26.44 8.93 -14.19
N LYS A 213 26.89 9.47 -13.05
CA LYS A 213 27.81 10.63 -13.01
C LYS A 213 29.14 10.39 -13.75
N LEU A 214 29.62 9.14 -13.77
CA LEU A 214 30.84 8.76 -14.50
C LEU A 214 30.57 8.50 -15.99
N VAL A 215 29.35 8.13 -16.36
CA VAL A 215 28.93 7.87 -17.76
C VAL A 215 28.49 9.17 -18.46
N GLU A 216 27.81 10.08 -17.76
CA GLU A 216 27.53 11.45 -18.23
C GLU A 216 28.83 12.20 -18.56
N SER A 217 29.89 12.00 -17.76
CA SER A 217 31.22 12.54 -18.07
C SER A 217 31.89 11.88 -19.29
N SER A 218 31.43 10.68 -19.68
CA SER A 218 31.95 9.90 -20.80
C SER A 218 31.11 10.03 -22.09
N GLY A 219 30.05 10.85 -22.10
CA GLY A 219 29.33 11.26 -23.31
C GLY A 219 28.60 10.15 -24.09
N LYS A 220 28.34 8.98 -23.49
CA LYS A 220 27.59 7.90 -24.15
C LYS A 220 26.09 8.08 -23.92
N SER A 221 25.38 8.52 -24.96
CA SER A 221 23.91 8.53 -24.99
C SER A 221 23.40 7.09 -25.01
N GLU A 222 22.62 6.71 -24.00
CA GLU A 222 21.86 5.46 -24.06
C GLU A 222 20.81 5.52 -25.18
N THR A 223 20.65 4.39 -25.87
CA THR A 223 19.65 4.18 -26.91
C THR A 223 18.25 4.12 -26.30
N SER A 224 17.39 5.07 -26.66
CA SER A 224 15.97 5.01 -26.29
C SER A 224 15.31 3.77 -26.90
N LEU A 225 14.62 2.99 -26.05
CA LEU A 225 13.81 1.86 -26.51
C LEU A 225 12.73 2.37 -27.50
N SER A 226 12.73 1.82 -28.71
CA SER A 226 11.72 2.16 -29.72
C SER A 226 10.33 1.75 -29.23
N TRP A 227 9.33 2.63 -29.36
CA TRP A 227 7.93 2.35 -29.03
C TRP A 227 7.39 1.06 -29.66
N ALA A 228 7.87 0.73 -30.87
CA ALA A 228 7.52 -0.52 -31.53
C ALA A 228 8.05 -1.77 -30.79
N ALA A 229 9.23 -1.67 -30.17
CA ALA A 229 9.78 -2.74 -29.34
C ALA A 229 8.97 -2.90 -28.05
N VAL A 230 8.59 -1.80 -27.40
CA VAL A 230 7.73 -1.81 -26.21
C VAL A 230 6.38 -2.47 -26.52
N LEU A 231 5.70 -2.06 -27.59
CA LEU A 231 4.44 -2.66 -28.03
C LEU A 231 4.57 -4.15 -28.36
N SER A 232 5.67 -4.55 -29.00
CA SER A 232 5.94 -5.96 -29.32
C SER A 232 6.15 -6.80 -28.06
N LEU A 233 6.97 -6.33 -27.12
CA LEU A 233 7.22 -6.97 -25.82
C LEU A 233 5.93 -7.08 -25.00
N THR A 234 5.15 -6.00 -24.91
CA THR A 234 3.86 -6.01 -24.21
C THR A 234 2.91 -7.03 -24.81
N LYS A 235 2.82 -7.12 -26.14
CA LYS A 235 1.99 -8.12 -26.84
C LYS A 235 2.47 -9.55 -26.55
N GLN A 236 3.78 -9.78 -26.48
CA GLN A 236 4.34 -11.10 -26.13
C GLN A 236 3.94 -11.49 -24.70
N ILE A 237 4.07 -10.57 -23.73
CA ILE A 237 3.70 -10.84 -22.33
C ILE A 237 2.19 -11.15 -22.22
N LEU A 238 1.33 -10.34 -22.86
CA LEU A 238 -0.12 -10.52 -22.85
C LEU A 238 -0.61 -11.80 -23.53
N THR A 239 0.21 -12.44 -24.36
CA THR A 239 -0.16 -13.70 -25.04
C THR A 239 0.36 -14.95 -24.31
N GLN A 240 1.22 -14.79 -23.30
CA GLN A 240 1.74 -15.92 -22.52
C GLN A 240 0.66 -16.48 -21.59
N LYS A 241 0.30 -17.76 -21.77
CA LYS A 241 -0.73 -18.43 -20.97
C LYS A 241 -0.43 -18.43 -19.47
N ASN A 242 0.82 -18.71 -19.09
CA ASN A 242 1.23 -18.71 -17.68
C ASN A 242 1.08 -17.33 -17.04
N PHE A 243 1.38 -16.28 -17.80
CA PHE A 243 1.21 -14.91 -17.35
C PHE A 243 -0.26 -14.58 -17.16
N LEU A 244 -1.11 -14.91 -18.14
CA LEU A 244 -2.56 -14.68 -18.03
C LEU A 244 -3.17 -15.40 -16.83
N LEU A 245 -2.83 -16.67 -16.60
CA LEU A 245 -3.32 -17.43 -15.44
C LEU A 245 -2.86 -16.81 -14.12
N PHE A 246 -1.60 -16.38 -14.04
CA PHE A 246 -1.07 -15.71 -12.85
C PHE A 246 -1.77 -14.38 -12.58
N VAL A 247 -1.95 -13.54 -13.61
CA VAL A 247 -2.62 -12.23 -13.51
C VAL A 247 -4.09 -12.42 -13.10
N SER A 248 -4.80 -13.39 -13.67
CA SER A 248 -6.18 -13.68 -13.27
C SER A 248 -6.27 -14.12 -11.80
N MET A 249 -5.39 -15.00 -11.33
CA MET A 249 -5.34 -15.39 -9.93
C MET A 249 -5.02 -14.19 -9.01
N ASN A 250 -4.01 -13.41 -9.37
CA ASN A 250 -3.61 -12.22 -8.62
C ASN A 250 -4.72 -11.18 -8.55
N PHE A 251 -5.48 -10.98 -9.64
CA PHE A 251 -6.64 -10.09 -9.66
C PHE A 251 -7.66 -10.45 -8.58
N PHE A 252 -8.07 -11.73 -8.50
CA PHE A 252 -9.04 -12.15 -7.48
C PHE A 252 -8.49 -12.00 -6.06
N GLN A 253 -7.20 -12.30 -5.87
CA GLN A 253 -6.55 -12.16 -4.56
C GLN A 253 -6.47 -10.70 -4.10
N VAL A 254 -6.01 -9.80 -4.99
CA VAL A 254 -5.91 -8.36 -4.70
C VAL A 254 -7.29 -7.75 -4.52
N PHE A 255 -8.27 -8.16 -5.33
CA PHE A 255 -9.66 -7.74 -5.17
C PHE A 255 -10.19 -8.13 -3.79
N HIS A 256 -10.03 -9.39 -3.39
CA HIS A 256 -10.47 -9.89 -2.09
C HIS A 256 -9.81 -9.14 -0.92
N SER A 257 -8.49 -9.02 -0.93
CA SER A 257 -7.75 -8.32 0.13
C SER A 257 -8.10 -6.83 0.22
N THR A 258 -8.27 -6.16 -0.93
CA THR A 258 -8.68 -4.74 -0.98
C THR A 258 -10.11 -4.57 -0.48
N PHE A 259 -11.03 -5.45 -0.87
CA PHE A 259 -12.41 -5.42 -0.42
C PHE A 259 -12.51 -5.63 1.09
N CYS A 260 -11.84 -6.66 1.63
CA CYS A 260 -11.78 -6.89 3.07
C CYS A 260 -11.17 -5.68 3.79
N SER A 261 -10.03 -5.18 3.33
CA SER A 261 -9.35 -4.02 3.94
C SER A 261 -10.23 -2.77 4.01
N ASN A 262 -10.93 -2.46 2.93
CA ASN A 262 -11.69 -1.22 2.80
C ASN A 262 -13.02 -1.24 3.54
N PHE A 263 -13.68 -2.41 3.61
CA PHE A 263 -15.01 -2.55 4.21
C PHE A 263 -14.98 -3.16 5.62
N MET A 264 -13.82 -3.62 6.11
CA MET A 264 -13.69 -4.32 7.40
C MET A 264 -14.32 -3.55 8.56
N ILE A 265 -14.03 -2.26 8.69
CA ILE A 265 -14.58 -1.46 9.80
C ILE A 265 -16.11 -1.34 9.72
N ILE A 266 -16.68 -1.30 8.51
CA ILE A 266 -18.13 -1.26 8.28
C ILE A 266 -18.75 -2.61 8.63
N PHE A 267 -18.12 -3.71 8.21
CA PHE A 267 -18.57 -5.06 8.57
C PHE A 267 -18.52 -5.29 10.07
N ALA A 268 -17.44 -4.91 10.74
CA ALA A 268 -17.35 -5.02 12.18
C ALA A 268 -18.37 -4.13 12.89
N ASP A 269 -18.65 -2.91 12.40
CA ASP A 269 -19.67 -2.01 12.99
C ASP A 269 -21.09 -2.58 12.86
N ASN A 270 -21.39 -3.31 11.78
CA ASN A 270 -22.71 -3.88 11.54
C ASN A 270 -22.89 -5.30 12.09
N LEU A 271 -21.85 -6.11 12.13
CA LEU A 271 -21.94 -7.53 12.48
C LEU A 271 -21.52 -7.83 13.93
N ILE A 272 -20.72 -6.96 14.56
CA ILE A 272 -20.25 -7.15 15.93
C ILE A 272 -20.86 -6.07 16.84
N PRO A 273 -21.76 -6.45 17.77
CA PRO A 273 -22.37 -5.53 18.71
C PRO A 273 -21.32 -4.74 19.49
N LYS A 274 -21.55 -3.43 19.66
CA LYS A 274 -20.66 -2.55 20.44
C LYS A 274 -20.52 -3.00 21.90
N ASP A 275 -21.57 -3.61 22.45
CA ASP A 275 -21.57 -4.12 23.82
C ASP A 275 -20.70 -5.38 24.01
N ALA A 276 -20.47 -6.14 22.93
CA ALA A 276 -19.69 -7.39 22.98
C ALA A 276 -18.18 -7.16 22.87
N LEU A 277 -17.76 -6.16 22.08
CA LEU A 277 -16.36 -5.76 21.92
C LEU A 277 -16.20 -4.26 22.20
N PRO A 278 -15.60 -3.88 23.36
CA PRO A 278 -15.24 -2.50 23.64
C PRO A 278 -14.36 -1.91 22.54
N SER A 279 -14.43 -0.59 22.34
CA SER A 279 -13.72 0.08 21.25
C SER A 279 -12.22 -0.16 21.24
N PHE A 280 -11.60 -0.24 22.42
CA PHE A 280 -10.20 -0.64 22.60
C PHE A 280 -9.88 -2.01 21.97
N VAL A 281 -10.74 -3.01 22.18
CA VAL A 281 -10.55 -4.36 21.63
C VAL A 281 -10.73 -4.37 20.12
N ARG A 282 -11.65 -3.55 19.60
CA ARG A 282 -11.84 -3.37 18.14
C ARG A 282 -10.60 -2.75 17.49
N SER A 283 -9.99 -1.75 18.12
CA SER A 283 -8.74 -1.15 17.64
C SER A 283 -7.58 -2.16 17.59
N ILE A 284 -7.49 -3.04 18.60
CA ILE A 284 -6.52 -4.16 18.60
C ILE A 284 -6.84 -5.16 17.48
N MET A 285 -8.11 -5.52 17.31
CA MET A 285 -8.57 -6.43 16.25
C MET A 285 -8.19 -5.91 14.86
N TYR A 286 -8.51 -4.64 14.56
CA TYR A 286 -8.16 -4.01 13.28
C TYR A 286 -6.64 -3.91 13.09
N GLY A 287 -5.92 -3.52 14.13
CA GLY A 287 -4.44 -3.52 14.11
C GLY A 287 -3.86 -4.89 13.83
N ALA A 288 -4.39 -5.93 14.46
CA ALA A 288 -3.97 -7.31 14.25
C ALA A 288 -4.20 -7.77 12.81
N GLY A 289 -5.33 -7.41 12.18
CA GLY A 289 -5.63 -7.74 10.78
C GLY A 289 -4.56 -7.25 9.80
N PHE A 290 -3.98 -6.07 10.03
CA PHE A 290 -2.92 -5.54 9.16
C PHE A 290 -1.51 -6.00 9.56
N MET A 291 -1.26 -6.22 10.86
CA MET A 291 0.06 -6.63 11.36
C MET A 291 0.33 -8.12 11.19
N PHE A 292 -0.69 -8.97 11.32
CA PHE A 292 -0.56 -10.42 11.29
C PHE A 292 -0.02 -10.95 9.95
N PRO A 293 -0.51 -10.50 8.77
CA PRO A 293 0.09 -10.88 7.49
C PRO A 293 1.59 -10.52 7.42
N GLN A 294 1.97 -9.35 7.97
CA GLN A 294 3.37 -8.92 7.95
C GLN A 294 4.28 -9.79 8.85
N LEU A 295 3.77 -10.24 10.00
CA LEU A 295 4.46 -11.18 10.89
C LEU A 295 4.56 -12.58 10.27
N LEU A 296 3.49 -13.02 9.58
CA LEU A 296 3.46 -14.30 8.90
C LEU A 296 4.50 -14.35 7.78
N VAL A 297 4.64 -13.28 6.99
CA VAL A 297 5.68 -13.17 5.96
C VAL A 297 7.09 -13.22 6.57
N LEU A 298 7.35 -12.52 7.68
CA LEU A 298 8.65 -12.59 8.38
C LEU A 298 9.01 -14.00 8.82
N SER A 299 8.03 -14.74 9.34
CA SER A 299 8.22 -16.07 9.91
C SER A 299 8.28 -17.16 8.84
N SER A 300 7.64 -16.95 7.69
CA SER A 300 7.47 -17.96 6.65
C SER A 300 8.68 -18.14 5.73
N HIS A 301 9.77 -17.40 5.91
CA HIS A 301 10.96 -17.53 5.05
C HIS A 301 11.52 -18.97 5.03
N SER A 302 11.53 -19.65 6.19
CA SER A 302 11.97 -21.06 6.29
C SER A 302 11.01 -22.00 5.53
N LEU A 303 9.70 -21.72 5.63
CA LEU A 303 8.65 -22.48 4.98
C LEU A 303 8.76 -22.38 3.45
N LEU A 304 9.00 -21.17 2.93
CA LEU A 304 9.17 -20.93 1.49
C LEU A 304 10.36 -21.72 0.93
N SER A 305 11.48 -21.79 1.65
CA SER A 305 12.65 -22.54 1.19
C SER A 305 12.46 -24.06 1.18
N SER A 306 11.62 -24.58 2.07
CA SER A 306 11.40 -26.04 2.21
C SER A 306 10.29 -26.55 1.29
N ILE A 307 9.16 -25.84 1.25
CA ILE A 307 7.92 -26.31 0.62
C ILE A 307 7.76 -25.75 -0.81
N GLY A 308 8.40 -24.61 -1.11
CA GLY A 308 8.30 -23.92 -2.39
C GLY A 308 7.08 -22.99 -2.49
N TYR A 309 7.23 -21.91 -3.26
CA TYR A 309 6.27 -20.81 -3.33
C TYR A 309 4.86 -21.22 -3.77
N TYR A 310 4.76 -22.07 -4.81
CA TYR A 310 3.48 -22.54 -5.35
C TYR A 310 2.62 -23.24 -4.30
N LYS A 311 3.21 -24.16 -3.54
CA LYS A 311 2.49 -24.92 -2.51
C LYS A 311 2.05 -24.05 -1.34
N VAL A 312 2.85 -23.05 -0.97
CA VAL A 312 2.49 -22.09 0.09
C VAL A 312 1.24 -21.30 -0.30
N ILE A 313 1.20 -20.78 -1.53
CA ILE A 313 -0.01 -20.09 -2.04
C ILE A 313 -1.20 -21.04 -2.07
N LEU A 314 -1.02 -22.27 -2.56
CA LEU A 314 -2.10 -23.25 -2.64
C LEU A 314 -2.66 -23.59 -1.25
N TYR A 315 -1.80 -23.77 -0.24
CA TYR A 315 -2.24 -24.00 1.13
C TYR A 315 -2.95 -22.78 1.73
N ALA A 316 -2.51 -21.55 1.42
CA ALA A 316 -3.22 -20.35 1.85
C ALA A 316 -4.66 -20.33 1.30
N PHE A 317 -4.85 -20.63 0.01
CA PHE A 317 -6.19 -20.72 -0.58
C PHE A 317 -7.05 -21.82 0.05
N TYR A 318 -6.47 -22.98 0.38
CA TYR A 318 -7.22 -24.02 1.08
C TYR A 318 -7.63 -23.58 2.49
N VAL A 319 -6.75 -22.90 3.23
CA VAL A 319 -7.06 -22.37 4.56
C VAL A 319 -8.16 -21.32 4.49
N GLU A 320 -8.09 -20.40 3.52
CA GLU A 320 -9.14 -19.41 3.27
C GLU A 320 -10.49 -20.07 2.95
N ALA A 321 -10.52 -21.03 2.02
CA ALA A 321 -11.75 -21.72 1.64
C ALA A 321 -12.35 -22.51 2.81
N ILE A 322 -11.52 -23.23 3.57
CA ILE A 322 -11.96 -23.99 4.75
C ILE A 322 -12.49 -23.03 5.82
N SER A 323 -11.78 -21.93 6.11
CA SER A 323 -12.21 -20.95 7.10
C SER A 323 -13.55 -20.30 6.72
N ALA A 324 -13.78 -20.01 5.43
CA ALA A 324 -15.04 -19.48 4.95
C ALA A 324 -16.21 -20.47 5.11
N VAL A 325 -15.99 -21.76 4.80
CA VAL A 325 -16.99 -22.82 5.02
C VAL A 325 -17.27 -23.00 6.52
N LEU A 326 -16.25 -23.02 7.37
CA LEU A 326 -16.42 -23.12 8.82
C LEU A 326 -17.20 -21.93 9.38
N MET A 327 -16.92 -20.71 8.91
CA MET A 327 -17.65 -19.51 9.30
C MET A 327 -19.12 -19.58 8.87
N LEU A 328 -19.40 -20.07 7.65
CA LEU A 328 -20.75 -20.28 7.16
C LEU A 328 -21.53 -21.30 8.01
N LEU A 329 -20.89 -22.39 8.42
CA LEU A 329 -21.49 -23.44 9.25
C LEU A 329 -21.72 -22.99 10.70
N THR A 330 -20.81 -22.18 11.25
CA THR A 330 -20.88 -21.67 12.64
C THR A 330 -22.03 -20.68 12.82
N GLY A 331 -22.41 -19.97 11.76
CA GLY A 331 -23.49 -18.98 11.79
C GLY A 331 -23.11 -17.66 12.48
N PRO A 332 -24.02 -16.67 12.45
CA PRO A 332 -23.71 -15.29 12.83
C PRO A 332 -23.68 -15.02 14.34
N GLN A 333 -24.05 -15.99 15.18
CA GLN A 333 -24.24 -15.77 16.62
C GLN A 333 -22.92 -15.74 17.43
N HIS A 334 -21.81 -16.20 16.85
CA HIS A 334 -20.52 -16.30 17.53
C HIS A 334 -19.57 -15.15 17.16
N PHE A 335 -19.76 -13.99 17.80
CA PHE A 335 -19.04 -12.75 17.48
C PHE A 335 -17.51 -12.84 17.62
N TYR A 336 -16.99 -13.62 18.58
CA TYR A 336 -15.54 -13.81 18.75
C TYR A 336 -14.92 -14.65 17.63
N ILE A 337 -15.65 -15.66 17.15
CA ILE A 337 -15.21 -16.50 16.01
C ILE A 337 -15.26 -15.66 14.74
N LEU A 338 -16.30 -14.85 14.56
CA LEU A 338 -16.39 -13.89 13.47
C LEU A 338 -15.23 -12.87 13.50
N ALA A 339 -14.90 -12.32 14.67
CA ALA A 339 -13.77 -11.41 14.83
C ALA A 339 -12.43 -12.06 14.42
N ALA A 340 -12.18 -13.29 14.86
CA ALA A 340 -10.99 -14.04 14.49
C ALA A 340 -10.95 -14.38 13.00
N PHE A 341 -12.09 -14.76 12.41
CA PHE A 341 -12.22 -14.99 10.98
C PHE A 341 -11.88 -13.72 10.19
N LEU A 342 -12.46 -12.58 10.57
CA LEU A 342 -12.21 -11.31 9.90
C LEU A 342 -10.73 -10.91 9.98
N ILE A 343 -10.06 -11.05 11.14
CA ILE A 343 -8.61 -10.79 11.27
C ILE A 343 -7.80 -11.66 10.29
N THR A 344 -8.15 -12.94 10.18
CA THR A 344 -7.40 -13.91 9.36
C THR A 344 -7.63 -13.70 7.86
N ASN A 345 -8.75 -13.08 7.50
CA ASN A 345 -9.18 -12.86 6.12
C ASN A 345 -8.74 -11.49 5.56
N MET A 346 -8.10 -10.65 6.38
CA MET A 346 -7.38 -9.44 5.96
C MET A 346 -5.98 -9.81 5.46
#